data_AF-A0A6J8A116-F1
#
_entry.id   AF-A0A6J8A116-F1
#
_cell.length_a   1.000
_cell.length_b   1.000
_cell.length_c   1.000
_cell.angle_alpha   90.00
_cell.angle_beta   90.00
_cell.angle_gamma   90.00
#
_symmetry.space_group_name_H-M   'P 1'
#
loop_
_entity.id
_entity.type
_entity.pdbx_description
1 polymer ?
#
loop_
_entity_poly.entity_id
_entity_poly.type
_entity_poly.pdbx_seq_one_letter_code
_entity_poly.pdbx_strand_id
1 'polypeptide(L)'
;MENMNELIQPGDVLIVDRGFMDVSEMLDDLGIQAEMPKILPKGQKQFTTEEADASRLVTKIRWVVESINGRLKQWKYLQNVVSNTQIPYIGDNVKLIGALCNKYKPPFSTGEKDNDQNLGCKNEGTVQEKNDLQERVAREGLHRRICSWKKIDADDSLPCFPMLSEEDLRNITVGVYQFKLAKSYTQEHLNDESEFTIMINSDLANI
;
A
#
# COMPACT_ATOMS: atom_id res chain seq x y z
N MET A 1 22.69 -21.45 -18.80
CA MET A 1 21.67 -20.38 -18.82
C MET A 1 21.48 -20.02 -17.37
N GLU A 2 21.81 -18.79 -16.96
CA GLU A 2 21.42 -18.31 -15.62
C GLU A 2 19.91 -18.52 -15.51
N ASN A 3 19.48 -19.42 -14.64
CA ASN A 3 18.08 -19.54 -14.25
C ASN A 3 17.81 -18.46 -13.21
N MET A 4 16.59 -17.91 -13.15
CA MET A 4 16.19 -17.00 -12.06
C MET A 4 16.50 -17.56 -10.66
N ASN A 5 16.58 -18.89 -10.54
CA ASN A 5 16.99 -19.63 -9.34
C ASN A 5 18.41 -19.28 -8.82
N GLU A 6 19.27 -18.65 -9.62
CA GLU A 6 20.58 -18.16 -9.16
C GLU A 6 20.51 -16.74 -8.58
N LEU A 7 19.42 -16.01 -8.85
CA LEU A 7 19.15 -14.67 -8.31
C LEU A 7 18.25 -14.70 -7.09
N ILE A 8 17.41 -15.73 -6.98
CA ILE A 8 16.45 -15.92 -5.89
C ILE A 8 16.98 -17.04 -4.99
N GLN A 9 17.22 -16.73 -3.73
CA GLN A 9 17.68 -17.71 -2.75
C GLN A 9 16.51 -18.36 -2.02
N PRO A 10 16.67 -19.59 -1.49
CA PRO A 10 15.68 -20.19 -0.62
C PRO A 10 15.33 -19.26 0.55
N GLY A 11 14.03 -18.94 0.69
CA GLY A 11 13.51 -18.01 1.70
C GLY A 11 13.27 -16.58 1.20
N ASP A 12 13.65 -16.25 -0.04
CA ASP A 12 13.26 -14.99 -0.65
C ASP A 12 11.75 -14.97 -0.98
N VAL A 13 11.13 -13.80 -0.79
CA VAL A 13 9.72 -13.56 -1.10
C VAL A 13 9.62 -12.57 -2.25
N LEU A 14 9.03 -13.00 -3.38
CA LEU A 14 8.74 -12.14 -4.51
C LEU A 14 7.44 -11.36 -4.26
N ILE A 15 7.52 -10.03 -4.31
CA ILE A 15 6.34 -9.17 -4.28
C ILE A 15 5.97 -8.82 -5.72
N VAL A 16 4.81 -9.30 -6.17
CA VAL A 16 4.37 -9.16 -7.57
C VAL A 16 3.04 -8.41 -7.69
N ASP A 17 2.85 -7.78 -8.84
CA ASP A 17 1.57 -7.16 -9.19
C ASP A 17 0.51 -8.21 -9.53
N ARG A 18 -0.76 -7.82 -9.44
CA ARG A 18 -1.90 -8.69 -9.79
C ARG A 18 -1.87 -9.22 -11.23
N GLY A 19 -1.14 -8.55 -12.12
CA GLY A 19 -0.97 -8.99 -13.52
C GLY A 19 -0.11 -10.25 -13.67
N PHE A 20 0.56 -10.70 -12.60
CA PHE A 20 1.39 -11.90 -12.59
C PHE A 20 0.65 -13.13 -12.03
N MET A 21 -0.69 -13.08 -11.95
CA MET A 21 -1.49 -14.20 -11.43
C MET A 21 -1.21 -15.50 -12.18
N ASP A 22 -1.12 -15.45 -13.51
CA ASP A 22 -0.97 -16.63 -14.37
C ASP A 22 0.38 -17.35 -14.19
N VAL A 23 1.35 -16.72 -13.51
CA VAL A 23 2.66 -17.31 -13.23
C VAL A 23 2.84 -17.70 -11.77
N SER A 24 1.86 -17.45 -10.90
CA SER A 24 1.95 -17.77 -9.46
C SER A 24 2.16 -19.26 -9.20
N GLU A 25 1.37 -20.12 -9.87
CA GLU A 25 1.50 -21.59 -9.78
C GLU A 25 2.88 -22.08 -10.25
N MET A 26 3.40 -21.49 -11.33
CA MET A 26 4.75 -21.79 -11.82
C MET A 26 5.84 -21.38 -10.81
N LEU A 27 5.67 -20.24 -10.11
CA LEU A 27 6.62 -19.79 -9.09
C LEU A 27 6.60 -20.74 -7.88
N ASP A 28 5.42 -21.17 -7.44
CA ASP A 28 5.26 -22.14 -6.36
C ASP A 28 5.89 -23.50 -6.71
N ASP A 29 5.70 -23.99 -7.95
CA ASP A 29 6.35 -25.21 -8.45
C ASP A 29 7.88 -25.12 -8.48
N LEU A 30 8.42 -23.92 -8.66
CA LEU A 30 9.85 -23.63 -8.58
C LEU A 30 10.34 -23.44 -7.13
N GLY A 31 9.46 -23.54 -6.14
CA GLY A 31 9.75 -23.32 -4.72
C GLY A 31 9.97 -21.85 -4.36
N ILE A 32 9.46 -20.93 -5.18
CA ILE A 32 9.61 -19.49 -5.01
C ILE A 32 8.34 -18.92 -4.41
N GLN A 33 8.41 -18.39 -3.19
CA GLN A 33 7.26 -17.75 -2.56
C GLN A 33 6.94 -16.42 -3.28
N ALA A 34 5.72 -16.30 -3.81
CA ALA A 34 5.24 -15.09 -4.44
C ALA A 34 4.00 -14.54 -3.74
N GLU A 35 4.08 -13.28 -3.27
CA GLU A 35 3.00 -12.57 -2.62
C GLU A 35 2.41 -11.50 -3.54
N MET A 36 1.09 -11.49 -3.66
CA MET A 36 0.34 -10.48 -4.42
C MET A 36 -0.93 -10.06 -3.67
N PRO A 37 -1.45 -8.85 -3.92
CA PRO A 37 -2.71 -8.42 -3.33
C PRO A 37 -3.83 -9.35 -3.77
N LYS A 38 -4.70 -9.75 -2.83
CA LYS A 38 -5.80 -10.68 -3.10
C LYS A 38 -6.70 -10.15 -4.21
N ILE A 39 -7.31 -11.11 -4.91
CA ILE A 39 -8.21 -10.88 -6.04
C ILE A 39 -9.58 -11.35 -5.60
N LEU A 40 -10.58 -10.51 -5.85
CA LEU A 40 -11.93 -10.81 -5.44
C LEU A 40 -12.46 -11.99 -6.25
N PRO A 41 -12.85 -13.11 -5.61
CA PRO A 41 -13.42 -14.26 -6.30
C PRO A 41 -14.69 -13.89 -7.05
N LYS A 42 -14.98 -14.62 -8.15
CA LYS A 42 -16.24 -14.43 -8.89
C LYS A 42 -17.43 -14.65 -7.96
N GLY A 43 -18.33 -13.65 -7.91
CA GLY A 43 -19.55 -13.69 -7.09
C GLY A 43 -19.40 -13.08 -5.70
N GLN A 44 -18.18 -12.79 -5.22
CA GLN A 44 -17.99 -11.95 -4.05
C GLN A 44 -18.03 -10.46 -4.43
N LYS A 45 -18.52 -9.63 -3.51
CA LYS A 45 -18.58 -8.16 -3.66
C LYS A 45 -17.52 -7.43 -2.84
N GLN A 46 -17.00 -8.07 -1.79
CA GLN A 46 -16.04 -7.50 -0.85
C GLN A 46 -15.10 -8.60 -0.33
N PHE A 47 -13.86 -8.21 0.00
CA PHE A 47 -12.91 -9.08 0.70
C PHE A 47 -13.35 -9.32 2.14
N THR A 48 -12.92 -10.44 2.70
CA THR A 48 -12.89 -10.61 4.16
C THR A 48 -11.88 -9.66 4.78
N THR A 49 -12.00 -9.42 6.09
CA THR A 49 -11.05 -8.59 6.84
C THR A 49 -9.63 -9.12 6.69
N GLU A 50 -9.48 -10.44 6.82
CA GLU A 50 -8.19 -11.12 6.75
C GLU A 50 -7.56 -10.98 5.36
N GLU A 51 -8.35 -11.14 4.29
CA GLU A 51 -7.87 -10.95 2.91
C GLU A 51 -7.51 -9.49 2.60
N ALA A 52 -8.28 -8.55 3.16
CA ALA A 52 -8.03 -7.13 3.00
C ALA A 52 -6.74 -6.72 3.72
N ASP A 53 -6.52 -7.22 4.94
CA ASP A 53 -5.32 -6.93 5.74
C ASP A 53 -4.07 -7.54 5.11
N ALA A 54 -4.14 -8.80 4.66
CA ALA A 54 -3.06 -9.42 3.88
C ALA A 54 -2.75 -8.61 2.61
N SER A 55 -3.76 -8.17 1.88
CA SER A 55 -3.57 -7.33 0.68
C SER A 55 -2.95 -5.97 1.01
N ARG A 56 -3.31 -5.37 2.15
CA ARG A 56 -2.75 -4.10 2.63
C ARG A 56 -1.29 -4.27 3.00
N LEU A 57 -0.91 -5.38 3.64
CA LEU A 57 0.47 -5.72 3.96
C LEU A 57 1.33 -5.81 2.69
N VAL A 58 0.89 -6.61 1.71
CA VAL A 58 1.59 -6.74 0.41
C VAL A 58 1.72 -5.38 -0.27
N THR A 59 0.67 -4.55 -0.22
CA THR A 59 0.68 -3.20 -0.80
C THR A 59 1.67 -2.26 -0.13
N LYS A 60 1.78 -2.30 1.21
CA LYS A 60 2.77 -1.51 1.94
C LYS A 60 4.20 -1.90 1.56
N ILE A 61 4.48 -3.20 1.48
CA ILE A 61 5.81 -3.71 1.10
C ILE A 61 6.13 -3.34 -0.36
N ARG A 62 5.16 -3.49 -1.26
CA ARG A 62 5.32 -3.14 -2.68
C ARG A 62 5.79 -1.70 -2.87
N TRP A 63 5.27 -0.75 -2.10
CA TRP A 63 5.69 0.64 -2.18
C TRP A 63 7.20 0.82 -1.95
N VAL A 64 7.77 0.10 -0.98
CA VAL A 64 9.21 0.11 -0.71
C VAL A 64 9.98 -0.52 -1.88
N VAL A 65 9.54 -1.69 -2.35
CA VAL A 65 10.16 -2.41 -3.48
C VAL A 65 10.13 -1.56 -4.77
N GLU A 66 9.00 -0.95 -5.09
CA GLU A 66 8.83 -0.06 -6.25
C GLU A 66 9.73 1.16 -6.18
N SER A 67 9.92 1.71 -4.99
CA SER A 67 10.80 2.86 -4.80
C SER A 67 12.27 2.51 -5.05
N ILE A 68 12.71 1.32 -4.63
CA ILE A 68 14.04 0.77 -4.99
C ILE A 68 14.14 0.51 -6.49
N ASN A 69 13.11 -0.12 -7.09
CA ASN A 69 13.05 -0.35 -8.54
C ASN A 69 13.13 0.97 -9.32
N GLY A 70 12.44 2.02 -8.86
CA GLY A 70 12.51 3.36 -9.44
C GLY A 70 13.92 3.93 -9.42
N ARG A 71 14.69 3.69 -8.34
CA ARG A 71 16.10 4.10 -8.23
C ARG A 71 17.00 3.32 -9.20
N LEU A 72 16.79 2.01 -9.34
CA LEU A 72 17.54 1.19 -10.30
C LEU A 72 17.23 1.60 -11.75
N LYS A 73 15.96 1.90 -12.06
CA LYS A 73 15.51 2.35 -13.38
C LYS A 73 15.99 3.75 -13.79
N GLN A 74 16.68 4.50 -12.91
CA GLN A 74 17.36 5.74 -13.31
C GLN A 74 18.59 5.48 -14.20
N TRP A 75 19.09 4.25 -14.23
CA TRP A 75 20.24 3.87 -15.03
C TRP A 75 19.78 3.50 -16.45
N LYS A 76 20.41 4.11 -17.47
CA LYS A 76 20.05 3.94 -18.89
C LYS A 76 19.89 2.49 -19.32
N TYR A 77 20.68 1.57 -18.74
CA TYR A 77 20.60 0.15 -19.04
C TYR A 77 19.25 -0.45 -18.61
N LEU A 78 18.81 -0.20 -17.37
CA LEU A 78 17.54 -0.73 -16.83
C LEU A 78 16.32 0.13 -17.17
N GLN A 79 16.54 1.36 -17.62
CA GLN A 79 15.47 2.25 -18.08
C GLN A 79 14.87 1.80 -19.42
N ASN A 80 15.69 1.18 -20.27
CA ASN A 80 15.33 0.80 -21.64
C ASN A 80 15.04 -0.70 -21.75
N VAL A 81 14.44 -1.09 -22.86
CA VAL A 81 14.27 -2.50 -23.20
C VAL A 81 15.63 -3.15 -23.39
N VAL A 82 15.90 -4.19 -22.60
CA VAL A 82 17.14 -4.96 -22.67
C VAL A 82 16.97 -6.07 -23.71
N SER A 83 17.96 -6.23 -24.60
CA SER A 83 17.98 -7.31 -25.60
C SER A 83 18.02 -8.68 -24.92
N ASN A 84 17.32 -9.68 -25.48
CA ASN A 84 17.35 -11.07 -24.99
C ASN A 84 18.76 -11.66 -24.95
N THR A 85 19.69 -11.16 -25.76
CA THR A 85 21.11 -11.57 -25.70
C THR A 85 21.79 -11.23 -24.38
N GLN A 86 21.20 -10.34 -23.59
CA GLN A 86 21.71 -9.91 -22.29
C GLN A 86 21.11 -10.68 -21.11
N ILE A 87 20.15 -11.58 -21.35
CA ILE A 87 19.52 -12.40 -20.30
C ILE A 87 20.58 -13.09 -19.41
N PRO A 88 21.67 -13.69 -19.94
CA PRO A 88 22.68 -14.34 -19.10
C PRO A 88 23.57 -13.40 -18.26
N TYR A 89 23.36 -12.08 -18.36
CA TYR A 89 24.16 -11.07 -17.65
C TYR A 89 23.26 -10.11 -16.85
N ILE A 90 21.93 -10.25 -16.96
CA ILE A 90 20.99 -9.28 -16.38
C ILE A 90 21.12 -9.25 -14.86
N GLY A 91 21.32 -10.42 -14.24
CA GLY A 91 21.52 -10.57 -12.81
C GLY A 91 22.73 -9.79 -12.31
N ASP A 92 23.88 -10.02 -12.92
CA ASP A 92 25.13 -9.33 -12.58
C ASP A 92 25.05 -7.82 -12.84
N ASN A 93 24.42 -7.41 -13.93
CA ASN A 93 24.22 -6.00 -14.22
C ASN A 93 23.34 -5.30 -13.18
N VAL A 94 22.25 -5.96 -12.72
CA VAL A 94 21.41 -5.44 -11.63
C VAL A 94 22.19 -5.36 -10.33
N LYS A 95 22.97 -6.39 -9.96
CA LYS A 95 23.83 -6.39 -8.77
C LYS A 95 24.85 -5.25 -8.80
N LEU A 96 25.52 -5.04 -9.94
CA LEU A 96 26.49 -3.98 -10.14
C LEU A 96 25.84 -2.60 -9.97
N ILE A 97 24.70 -2.37 -10.64
CA ILE A 97 23.96 -1.11 -10.51
C ILE A 97 23.49 -0.88 -9.07
N GLY A 98 23.01 -1.94 -8.39
CA GLY A 98 22.66 -1.90 -6.98
C GLY A 98 23.84 -1.50 -6.09
N ALA A 99 25.02 -2.08 -6.30
CA ALA A 99 26.24 -1.73 -5.58
C ALA A 99 26.64 -0.27 -5.80
N LEU A 100 26.57 0.22 -7.04
CA LEU A 100 26.83 1.63 -7.37
C LEU A 100 25.82 2.57 -6.69
N CYS A 101 24.53 2.20 -6.70
CA CYS A 101 23.49 2.93 -5.97
C CYS A 101 23.76 2.97 -4.46
N ASN A 102 24.22 1.87 -3.86
CA ASN A 102 24.52 1.83 -2.43
C ASN A 102 25.77 2.64 -2.08
N LYS A 103 26.75 2.71 -2.99
CA LYS A 103 28.01 3.43 -2.77
C LYS A 103 27.88 4.95 -2.95
N TYR A 104 27.13 5.39 -3.96
CA TYR A 104 27.21 6.78 -4.44
C TYR A 104 25.92 7.59 -4.30
N LYS A 105 24.77 6.96 -4.05
CA LYS A 105 23.50 7.67 -3.89
C LYS A 105 23.12 7.72 -2.41
N PRO A 106 22.38 8.75 -1.95
CA PRO A 106 21.95 8.85 -0.55
C PRO A 106 21.24 7.57 -0.08
N PRO A 107 21.35 7.17 1.20
CA PRO A 107 20.64 6.00 1.71
C PRO A 107 19.14 6.15 1.47
N PHE A 108 18.48 5.04 1.16
CA PHE A 108 17.05 5.04 0.81
C PHE A 108 16.16 5.31 2.04
N SER A 109 16.55 4.81 3.21
CA SER A 109 15.97 5.16 4.51
C SER A 109 16.91 6.13 5.24
N THR A 110 16.34 7.04 6.04
CA THR A 110 17.08 7.96 6.93
C THR A 110 17.82 7.26 8.06
N GLY A 111 17.65 5.93 8.21
CA GLY A 111 18.63 5.09 8.88
C GLY A 111 18.31 4.70 10.32
N GLU A 112 17.09 4.93 10.81
CA GLU A 112 16.67 4.33 12.09
C GLU A 112 16.17 2.91 11.84
N LYS A 113 17.13 1.98 11.72
CA LYS A 113 16.85 0.54 11.55
C LYS A 113 15.82 0.03 12.55
N ASP A 114 15.91 0.49 13.79
CA ASP A 114 15.00 0.10 14.86
C ASP A 114 13.57 0.57 14.57
N ASN A 115 13.39 1.78 14.01
CA ASN A 115 12.06 2.27 13.64
C ASN A 115 11.49 1.53 12.43
N ASP A 116 12.30 1.26 11.41
CA ASP A 116 11.87 0.48 10.24
C ASP A 116 11.50 -0.97 10.64
N GLN A 117 12.28 -1.59 11.53
CA GLN A 117 11.98 -2.91 12.10
C GLN A 117 10.73 -2.87 12.99
N ASN A 118 10.60 -1.87 13.86
CA ASN A 118 9.41 -1.69 14.69
C ASN A 118 8.15 -1.48 13.83
N LEU A 119 8.25 -0.75 12.72
CA LEU A 119 7.15 -0.59 11.77
C LEU A 119 6.77 -1.93 11.13
N GLY A 120 7.76 -2.73 10.73
CA GLY A 120 7.59 -4.09 10.23
C GLY A 120 6.86 -4.98 11.24
N CYS A 121 7.40 -5.09 12.46
CA CYS A 121 6.82 -5.86 13.56
C CYS A 121 5.39 -5.38 13.91
N LYS A 122 5.16 -4.06 13.91
CA LYS A 122 3.83 -3.49 14.15
C LYS A 122 2.85 -3.88 13.05
N ASN A 123 3.26 -3.82 11.79
CA ASN A 123 2.40 -4.23 10.67
C ASN A 123 2.05 -5.72 10.75
N GLU A 124 2.99 -6.58 11.12
CA GLU A 124 2.74 -8.02 11.33
C GLU A 124 1.80 -8.25 12.53
N GLY A 125 2.01 -7.55 13.64
CA GLY A 125 1.16 -7.62 14.83
C GLY A 125 -0.27 -7.17 14.57
N THR A 126 -0.45 -6.03 13.88
CA THR A 126 -1.79 -5.49 13.56
C THR A 126 -2.61 -6.42 12.66
N VAL A 127 -1.98 -7.22 11.80
CA VAL A 127 -2.71 -8.23 10.99
C VAL A 127 -3.32 -9.33 11.88
N GLN A 128 -2.75 -9.59 13.06
CA GLN A 128 -3.28 -10.57 14.02
C GLN A 128 -4.15 -9.96 15.12
N GLU A 129 -4.24 -8.63 15.17
CA GLU A 129 -5.07 -7.95 16.15
C GLU A 129 -6.56 -8.15 15.84
N LYS A 130 -7.32 -8.28 16.92
CA LYS A 130 -8.75 -8.46 16.85
C LYS A 130 -9.42 -7.20 16.29
N ASN A 131 -10.23 -7.35 15.24
CA ASN A 131 -10.96 -6.23 14.64
C ASN A 131 -12.21 -5.87 15.48
N ASP A 132 -12.01 -5.05 16.51
CA ASP A 132 -13.09 -4.59 17.40
C ASP A 132 -14.17 -3.78 16.66
N LEU A 133 -13.81 -3.12 15.55
CA LEU A 133 -14.79 -2.41 14.72
C LEU A 133 -15.72 -3.40 14.00
N GLN A 134 -15.19 -4.50 13.46
CA GLN A 134 -16.01 -5.55 12.85
C GLN A 134 -16.97 -6.16 13.86
N GLU A 135 -16.50 -6.46 15.07
CA GLU A 135 -17.39 -6.93 16.15
C GLU A 135 -18.49 -5.94 16.47
N ARG A 136 -18.14 -4.65 16.56
CA ARG A 136 -19.10 -3.60 16.83
C ARG A 136 -20.15 -3.48 15.72
N VAL A 137 -19.73 -3.52 14.45
CA VAL A 137 -20.61 -3.45 13.29
C VAL A 137 -21.60 -4.63 13.28
N ALA A 138 -21.13 -5.83 13.64
CA ALA A 138 -21.98 -7.01 13.75
C ALA A 138 -22.94 -6.91 14.94
N ARG A 139 -22.43 -6.58 16.13
CA ARG A 139 -23.19 -6.47 17.39
C ARG A 139 -24.27 -5.41 17.32
N GLU A 140 -23.97 -4.25 16.76
CA GLU A 140 -24.88 -3.10 16.69
C GLU A 140 -25.68 -3.05 15.38
N GLY A 141 -25.48 -4.00 14.48
CA GLY A 141 -26.15 -4.08 13.19
C GLY A 141 -25.91 -2.85 12.30
N LEU A 142 -24.74 -2.20 12.42
CA LEU A 142 -24.46 -0.92 11.77
C LEU A 142 -24.61 -0.98 10.24
N HIS A 143 -24.31 -2.13 9.64
CA HIS A 143 -24.47 -2.39 8.20
C HIS A 143 -25.92 -2.34 7.69
N ARG A 144 -26.92 -2.37 8.58
CA ARG A 144 -28.36 -2.31 8.24
C ARG A 144 -29.01 -0.99 8.60
N ARG A 145 -28.30 -0.09 9.29
CA ARG A 145 -28.86 1.18 9.73
C ARG A 145 -29.05 2.07 8.50
N ILE A 146 -30.30 2.46 8.26
CA ILE A 146 -30.64 3.51 7.30
C ILE A 146 -30.47 4.83 8.04
N CYS A 147 -29.38 5.54 7.76
CA CYS A 147 -29.08 6.81 8.39
C CYS A 147 -29.96 7.93 7.83
N SER A 148 -30.50 8.79 8.70
CA SER A 148 -31.13 10.05 8.30
C SER A 148 -30.03 11.07 8.03
N TRP A 149 -29.59 11.14 6.78
CA TRP A 149 -28.56 12.08 6.35
C TRP A 149 -29.13 13.49 6.26
N LYS A 150 -28.50 14.44 6.94
CA LYS A 150 -28.82 15.87 6.86
C LYS A 150 -27.65 16.61 6.25
N LYS A 151 -27.92 17.51 5.29
CA LYS A 151 -26.90 18.40 4.74
C LYS A 151 -26.38 19.31 5.85
N ILE A 152 -25.05 19.45 5.92
CA ILE A 152 -24.38 20.39 6.81
C ILE A 152 -23.69 21.45 5.97
N ASP A 153 -23.68 22.69 6.44
CA ASP A 153 -22.94 23.77 5.80
C ASP A 153 -21.53 23.87 6.41
N ALA A 154 -20.58 24.48 5.70
CA ALA A 154 -19.20 24.65 6.19
C ALA A 154 -19.14 25.47 7.50
N ASP A 155 -20.11 26.36 7.70
CA ASP A 155 -20.27 27.18 8.90
C ASP A 155 -20.74 26.37 10.13
N ASP A 156 -21.42 25.23 9.90
CA ASP A 156 -21.75 24.26 10.95
C ASP A 156 -20.53 23.36 11.21
N SER A 157 -19.43 24.00 11.63
CA SER A 157 -18.18 23.33 11.97
C SER A 157 -18.45 22.11 12.87
N LEU A 158 -17.94 20.94 12.50
CA LEU A 158 -18.03 19.71 13.31
C LEU A 158 -17.08 19.86 14.51
N PRO A 159 -17.54 20.23 15.71
CA PRO A 159 -16.64 20.52 16.83
C PRO A 159 -15.89 19.28 17.36
N CYS A 160 -16.24 18.10 16.84
CA CYS A 160 -15.81 16.78 17.27
C CYS A 160 -15.13 15.99 16.15
N PHE A 161 -14.89 16.59 14.97
CA PHE A 161 -14.10 15.92 13.94
C PHE A 161 -12.63 15.87 14.38
N PRO A 162 -11.95 14.71 14.32
CA PRO A 162 -10.58 14.57 14.80
C PRO A 162 -9.63 15.48 14.02
N MET A 163 -8.92 16.34 14.74
CA MET A 163 -7.85 17.16 14.18
C MET A 163 -6.56 16.34 14.20
N LEU A 164 -6.21 15.79 13.05
CA LEU A 164 -4.99 15.00 12.88
C LEU A 164 -3.81 15.93 12.54
N SER A 165 -2.66 15.69 13.15
CA SER A 165 -1.43 16.38 12.77
C SER A 165 -0.93 15.90 11.40
N GLU A 166 -0.01 16.64 10.79
CA GLU A 166 0.64 16.20 9.55
C GLU A 166 1.37 14.85 9.75
N GLU A 167 1.92 14.61 10.93
CA GLU A 167 2.57 13.36 11.29
C GLU A 167 1.56 12.21 11.39
N ASP A 168 0.41 12.42 12.03
CA ASP A 168 -0.67 11.43 12.11
C ASP A 168 -1.16 11.05 10.71
N LEU A 169 -1.39 12.04 9.87
CA LEU A 169 -1.80 11.84 8.48
C LEU A 169 -0.71 11.09 7.69
N ARG A 170 0.59 11.30 7.97
CA ARG A 170 1.72 10.63 7.30
C ARG A 170 1.78 9.16 7.70
N ASN A 171 1.52 8.90 8.97
CA ASN A 171 1.44 7.55 9.53
C ASN A 171 0.24 6.78 8.97
N ILE A 172 -0.90 7.45 8.74
CA ILE A 172 -2.11 6.83 8.18
C ILE A 172 -2.00 6.62 6.67
N THR A 173 -1.47 7.59 5.92
CA THR A 173 -1.45 7.60 4.45
C THR A 173 -0.18 7.02 3.83
N VAL A 174 0.86 6.78 4.63
CA VAL A 174 2.15 6.17 4.23
C VAL A 174 2.76 6.82 2.99
N GLY A 175 2.57 8.13 2.80
CA GLY A 175 3.13 8.78 1.61
C GLY A 175 2.86 10.28 1.50
N VAL A 176 3.88 11.02 1.06
CA VAL A 176 3.83 12.46 0.79
C VAL A 176 2.95 12.85 -0.41
N TYR A 177 2.59 11.91 -1.27
CA TYR A 177 1.84 12.21 -2.49
C TYR A 177 0.40 12.65 -2.21
N GLN A 178 -0.31 11.94 -1.32
CA GLN A 178 -1.68 12.30 -0.98
C GLN A 178 -1.77 13.66 -0.27
N PHE A 179 -0.76 14.03 0.52
CA PHE A 179 -0.66 15.36 1.11
C PHE A 179 -0.53 16.48 0.09
N LYS A 180 0.27 16.26 -0.98
CA LYS A 180 0.43 17.27 -2.03
C LYS A 180 -0.89 17.53 -2.75
N LEU A 181 -1.71 16.50 -2.91
CA LEU A 181 -3.04 16.59 -3.51
C LEU A 181 -4.11 17.13 -2.56
N ALA A 182 -3.91 17.02 -1.24
CA ALA A 182 -4.91 17.41 -0.24
C ALA A 182 -5.42 18.85 -0.46
N LYS A 183 -4.53 19.82 -0.72
CA LYS A 183 -4.94 21.21 -0.98
C LYS A 183 -5.81 21.36 -2.23
N SER A 184 -5.41 20.73 -3.33
CA SER A 184 -6.17 20.76 -4.59
C SER A 184 -7.52 20.08 -4.43
N TYR A 185 -7.55 18.95 -3.73
CA TYR A 185 -8.78 18.22 -3.41
C TYR A 185 -9.71 19.08 -2.55
N THR A 186 -9.21 19.68 -1.46
CA THR A 186 -9.99 20.58 -0.61
C THR A 186 -10.53 21.79 -1.39
N GLN A 187 -9.75 22.39 -2.28
CA GLN A 187 -10.21 23.50 -3.12
C GLN A 187 -11.33 23.08 -4.08
N GLU A 188 -11.22 21.90 -4.68
CA GLU A 188 -12.26 21.35 -5.55
C GLU A 188 -13.59 21.16 -4.80
N HIS A 189 -13.53 20.76 -3.53
CA HIS A 189 -14.70 20.55 -2.67
C HIS A 189 -15.23 21.80 -1.97
N LEU A 190 -14.47 22.90 -1.92
CA LEU A 190 -14.89 24.18 -1.32
C LEU A 190 -15.43 25.17 -2.36
N ASN A 191 -15.36 24.87 -3.65
CA ASN A 191 -15.95 25.72 -4.69
C ASN A 191 -17.48 25.62 -4.68
N ASP A 192 -18.17 26.76 -4.84
CA ASP A 192 -19.63 26.85 -4.89
C ASP A 192 -20.27 26.06 -6.05
N GLU A 193 -19.49 25.71 -7.08
CA GLU A 193 -19.87 24.86 -8.21
C GLU A 193 -19.58 23.36 -7.97
N SER A 194 -19.13 22.97 -6.78
CA SER A 194 -18.82 21.57 -6.50
C SER A 194 -20.09 20.70 -6.50
N GLU A 195 -20.02 19.52 -7.13
CA GLU A 195 -21.11 18.54 -7.12
C GLU A 195 -21.24 17.80 -5.77
N PHE A 196 -20.35 18.10 -4.82
CA PHE A 196 -20.22 17.36 -3.57
C PHE A 196 -21.07 17.98 -2.47
N THR A 197 -22.00 17.18 -1.93
CA THR A 197 -22.80 17.57 -0.76
C THR A 197 -22.32 16.82 0.48
N ILE A 198 -21.86 17.55 1.49
CA ILE A 198 -21.51 16.96 2.79
C ILE A 198 -22.80 16.73 3.58
N MET A 199 -22.98 15.51 4.07
CA MET A 199 -24.11 15.13 4.91
C MET A 199 -23.64 14.45 6.18
N ILE A 200 -24.32 14.74 7.29
CA ILE A 200 -24.07 14.13 8.60
C ILE A 200 -25.27 13.32 9.05
N ASN A 201 -25.02 12.32 9.89
CA ASN A 201 -26.08 11.64 10.63
C ASN A 201 -26.08 12.18 12.07
N SER A 202 -27.13 12.90 12.45
CA SER A 202 -27.28 13.48 13.80
C SER A 202 -27.75 12.48 14.86
N ASP A 203 -28.17 11.28 14.45
CA ASP A 203 -28.73 10.26 15.33
C ASP A 203 -27.63 9.42 16.04
N LEU A 204 -26.36 9.71 15.75
CA LEU A 204 -25.21 9.07 16.39
C LEU A 204 -24.63 10.01 17.44
N ALA A 205 -24.63 9.57 18.70
CA ALA A 205 -23.79 10.19 19.73
C ALA A 205 -22.31 10.09 19.30
N ASN A 206 -21.56 11.19 19.43
CA ASN A 206 -20.13 11.20 19.16
C ASN A 206 -19.44 10.05 19.89
N ILE A 207 -18.71 9.23 19.15
CA ILE A 207 -17.92 8.10 19.64
C ILE A 207 -16.52 8.63 19.95
#